data_AF-A0A935G079-F1
#
_entry.id   AF-A0A935G079-F1
#
_cell.length_a   1.000
_cell.length_b   1.000
_cell.length_c   1.000
_cell.angle_alpha   90.00
_cell.angle_beta   90.00
_cell.angle_gamma   90.00
#
_symmetry.space_group_name_H-M   'P 1'
#
loop_
_entity.id
_entity.type
_entity.pdbx_description
1 polymer ?
#
loop_
_entity_poly.entity_id
_entity_poly.type
_entity_poly.pdbx_seq_one_letter_code
_entity_poly.pdbx_strand_id
1 'polypeptide(L)'
;MPSRVLILATLCVFLAGCGSKGLRESPGGSYLSSVSTLHSEIDTRLSLALSAEAVVCHGLSCDPSGDFDARVARIGERLSAAAFMRYPDLSRRFEKFEFVVANKEACGTLSTAGGKIVLLRGVDQMALSDAALALILGREMAHVIAGHHEDNTLTSIAIAVAAQVLMPALNVIRGAASVAASGSLISSVLSFAGTKAIHAELRPGQLQEAEQIAFDLAGTAGFGVGPAITDLNARLVELASDEKWLQELRGSASRFAALEAAPVIAATGAATGANGGAVEVASLATRQLSSFEPPALLLDSDITRFNLLLENQPTAAGSANGPSP
;
A
#
# COMPACT_ATOMS: atom_id res chain seq x y z
N MET A 1 20.03 -25.03 31.36
CA MET A 1 19.84 -24.82 29.91
C MET A 1 18.39 -24.72 29.40
N PRO A 2 17.30 -25.02 30.14
CA PRO A 2 15.94 -24.90 29.57
C PRO A 2 15.39 -23.47 29.54
N SER A 3 15.94 -22.56 30.34
CA SER A 3 15.46 -21.17 30.48
C SER A 3 15.72 -20.30 29.24
N ARG A 4 16.72 -20.62 28.42
CA ARG A 4 17.06 -19.84 27.22
C ARG A 4 16.17 -20.16 26.01
N VAL A 5 15.68 -21.40 25.91
CA VAL A 5 14.77 -21.83 24.84
C VAL A 5 13.36 -21.29 25.09
N LEU A 6 12.95 -21.21 26.37
CA LEU A 6 11.65 -20.68 26.74
C LEU A 6 11.52 -19.17 26.46
N ILE A 7 12.58 -18.37 26.69
CA ILE A 7 12.57 -16.93 26.41
C ILE A 7 12.49 -16.64 24.90
N LEU A 8 13.19 -17.45 24.08
CA LEU A 8 13.16 -17.29 22.62
C LEU A 8 11.78 -17.68 22.02
N ALA A 9 11.16 -18.73 22.56
CA ALA A 9 9.83 -19.16 22.13
C ALA A 9 8.74 -18.16 22.51
N THR A 10 8.86 -17.51 23.68
CA THR A 10 7.87 -16.53 24.15
C THR A 10 7.93 -15.22 23.35
N LEU A 11 9.11 -14.80 22.85
CA LEU A 11 9.25 -13.59 22.02
C LEU A 11 8.62 -13.76 20.63
N CYS A 12 8.65 -14.96 20.05
CA CYS A 12 8.04 -15.24 18.74
C CYS A 12 6.50 -15.21 18.77
N VAL A 13 5.88 -15.51 19.91
CA VAL A 13 4.41 -15.51 20.05
C VAL A 13 3.83 -14.10 20.11
N PHE A 14 4.58 -13.09 20.58
CA PHE A 14 4.12 -11.69 20.59
C PHE A 14 4.13 -11.00 19.21
N LEU A 15 4.77 -11.57 18.19
CA LEU A 15 4.84 -10.99 16.85
C LEU A 15 3.73 -11.46 15.90
N ALA A 16 2.93 -12.47 16.29
CA ALA A 16 1.91 -13.06 15.42
C ALA A 16 0.53 -12.36 15.48
N GLY A 17 0.38 -11.26 16.23
CA GLY A 17 -0.94 -10.69 16.58
C GLY A 17 -1.28 -9.30 16.03
N CYS A 18 -0.39 -8.60 15.32
CA CYS A 18 -0.73 -7.28 14.76
C CYS A 18 -1.44 -7.41 13.41
N GLY A 19 -2.76 -7.60 13.44
CA GLY A 19 -3.60 -7.31 12.27
C GLY A 19 -3.57 -5.81 11.99
N SER A 20 -2.88 -5.38 10.93
CA SER A 20 -2.63 -3.96 10.60
C SER A 20 -3.90 -3.15 10.33
N LYS A 21 -5.03 -3.81 10.03
CA LYS A 21 -6.30 -3.14 9.72
C LYS A 21 -6.86 -2.31 10.89
N GLY A 22 -6.64 -2.75 12.14
CA GLY A 22 -7.20 -2.08 13.33
C GLY A 22 -6.44 -0.84 13.81
N LEU A 23 -5.18 -0.65 13.38
CA LEU A 23 -4.37 0.51 13.80
C LEU A 23 -4.71 1.79 13.04
N ARG A 24 -5.38 1.67 11.88
CA ARG A 24 -5.76 2.80 11.01
C ARG A 24 -6.89 3.66 11.57
N GLU A 25 -7.70 3.11 12.49
CA GLU A 25 -8.86 3.79 13.09
C GLU A 25 -8.64 4.25 14.54
N SER A 26 -7.48 3.96 15.12
CA SER A 26 -7.13 4.33 16.50
C SER A 26 -6.60 5.78 16.58
N PRO A 27 -6.71 6.49 17.73
CA PRO A 27 -6.13 7.82 17.93
C PRO A 27 -4.63 7.93 17.58
N GLY A 28 -3.87 6.83 17.66
CA GLY A 28 -2.47 6.76 17.21
C GLY A 28 -2.26 6.69 15.70
N GLY A 29 -3.31 6.45 14.91
CA GLY A 29 -3.26 6.28 13.46
C GLY A 29 -2.81 7.55 12.71
N SER A 30 -3.04 8.74 13.29
CA SER A 30 -2.59 10.02 12.71
C SER A 30 -1.07 10.23 12.78
N TYR A 31 -0.43 9.71 13.82
CA TYR A 31 1.04 9.74 13.93
C TYR A 31 1.66 8.72 12.97
N LEU A 32 1.09 7.52 12.90
CA LEU A 32 1.54 6.48 11.98
C LEU A 32 1.43 6.95 10.52
N SER A 33 0.30 7.56 10.12
CA SER A 33 0.11 8.08 8.76
C SER A 33 1.13 9.17 8.41
N SER A 34 1.45 10.06 9.36
CA SER A 34 2.48 11.10 9.19
C SER A 34 3.86 10.50 8.97
N VAL A 35 4.23 9.50 9.79
CA VAL A 35 5.52 8.80 9.66
C VAL A 35 5.60 8.03 8.35
N SER A 36 4.53 7.35 7.95
CA SER A 36 4.47 6.61 6.67
C SER A 36 4.56 7.53 5.46
N THR A 37 3.95 8.72 5.53
CA THR A 37 4.07 9.72 4.46
C THR A 37 5.51 10.19 4.30
N LEU A 38 6.18 10.53 5.40
CA LEU A 38 7.59 10.94 5.37
C LEU A 38 8.51 9.80 4.90
N HIS A 39 8.30 8.58 5.40
CA HIS A 39 9.13 7.43 5.08
C HIS A 39 9.01 7.04 3.60
N SER A 40 7.78 6.92 3.07
CA SER A 40 7.54 6.58 1.66
C SER A 40 8.03 7.66 0.69
N GLU A 41 7.99 8.94 1.08
CA GLU A 41 8.59 10.04 0.30
C GLU A 41 10.12 9.92 0.22
N ILE A 42 10.79 9.61 1.34
CA ILE A 42 12.24 9.39 1.35
C ILE A 42 12.60 8.17 0.50
N ASP A 43 11.85 7.07 0.65
CA ASP A 43 12.04 5.84 -0.13
C ASP A 43 11.92 6.11 -1.65
N THR A 44 10.89 6.86 -2.06
CA THR A 44 10.68 7.26 -3.45
C THR A 44 11.83 8.12 -3.97
N ARG A 45 12.24 9.14 -3.21
CA ARG A 45 13.38 10.02 -3.60
C ARG A 45 14.68 9.24 -3.75
N LEU A 46 14.97 8.33 -2.82
CA LEU A 46 16.17 7.50 -2.91
C LEU A 46 16.09 6.54 -4.09
N SER A 47 14.94 5.92 -4.35
CA SER A 47 14.75 5.06 -5.52
C SER A 47 14.96 5.83 -6.83
N LEU A 48 14.47 7.07 -6.92
CA LEU A 48 14.71 7.94 -8.07
C LEU A 48 16.18 8.33 -8.20
N ALA A 49 16.86 8.66 -7.10
CA ALA A 49 18.28 9.00 -7.11
C ALA A 49 19.17 7.84 -7.57
N LEU A 50 18.78 6.60 -7.30
CA LEU A 50 19.48 5.39 -7.73
C LEU A 50 19.12 4.95 -9.16
N SER A 51 18.07 5.53 -9.75
CA SER A 51 17.62 5.20 -11.11
C SER A 51 18.39 6.01 -12.16
N ALA A 52 18.76 5.36 -13.26
CA ALA A 52 19.44 5.99 -14.38
C ALA A 52 18.62 7.16 -14.96
N GLU A 53 19.25 8.33 -15.06
CA GLU A 53 18.67 9.49 -15.74
C GLU A 53 18.42 9.16 -17.21
N ALA A 54 17.31 9.67 -17.76
CA ALA A 54 17.16 9.68 -19.21
C ALA A 54 18.18 10.63 -19.82
N VAL A 55 18.84 10.24 -20.91
CA VAL A 55 19.63 11.13 -21.74
C VAL A 55 18.72 12.26 -22.20
N VAL A 56 18.90 13.43 -21.57
CA VAL A 56 18.35 14.68 -22.05
C VAL A 56 19.13 15.03 -23.31
N CYS A 57 18.46 15.06 -24.46
CA CYS A 57 19.14 15.19 -25.75
C CYS A 57 20.03 16.46 -25.77
N HIS A 58 21.21 16.35 -26.40
CA HIS A 58 22.05 17.49 -26.78
C HIS A 58 21.78 17.83 -28.26
N GLY A 59 20.80 18.68 -28.56
CA GLY A 59 20.55 19.20 -29.93
C GLY A 59 19.06 19.28 -30.33
N LEU A 60 18.75 20.19 -31.27
CA LEU A 60 17.44 20.80 -31.58
C LEU A 60 16.21 19.88 -31.58
N SER A 61 15.69 19.60 -30.40
CA SER A 61 14.28 19.48 -30.01
C SER A 61 14.16 18.41 -28.92
N CYS A 62 14.69 18.73 -27.75
CA CYS A 62 14.35 18.04 -26.51
C CYS A 62 13.07 18.69 -26.02
N ASP A 63 11.92 18.34 -26.58
CA ASP A 63 10.72 18.51 -25.79
C ASP A 63 10.69 17.30 -24.85
N PRO A 64 10.88 17.48 -23.52
CA PRO A 64 10.52 16.46 -22.56
C PRO A 64 8.99 16.30 -22.65
N SER A 65 8.50 15.62 -23.70
CA SER A 65 7.18 15.82 -24.30
C SER A 65 6.13 16.20 -23.27
N GLY A 66 5.84 17.51 -23.16
CA GLY A 66 4.79 18.00 -22.27
C GLY A 66 3.45 17.31 -22.55
N ASP A 67 3.29 16.76 -23.76
CA ASP A 67 2.19 15.90 -24.17
C ASP A 67 2.05 14.61 -23.34
N PHE A 68 3.14 13.91 -23.03
CA PHE A 68 3.09 12.70 -22.21
C PHE A 68 2.77 13.04 -20.75
N ASP A 69 3.41 14.07 -20.21
CA ASP A 69 3.14 14.56 -18.85
C ASP A 69 1.66 15.01 -18.72
N ALA A 70 1.16 15.76 -19.70
CA ALA A 70 -0.24 16.19 -19.76
C ALA A 70 -1.20 15.00 -19.93
N ARG A 71 -0.80 13.98 -20.70
CA ARG A 71 -1.57 12.74 -20.87
C ARG A 71 -1.67 11.96 -19.55
N VAL A 72 -0.56 11.80 -18.84
CA VAL A 72 -0.52 11.15 -17.51
C VAL A 72 -1.39 11.93 -16.53
N ALA A 73 -1.30 13.26 -16.51
CA ALA A 73 -2.13 14.10 -15.65
C ALA A 73 -3.63 13.93 -15.92
N ARG A 74 -4.06 13.94 -17.20
CA ARG A 74 -5.48 13.75 -17.57
C ARG A 74 -6.02 12.38 -17.17
N ILE A 75 -5.25 11.32 -17.40
CA ILE A 75 -5.65 9.96 -17.01
C ILE A 75 -5.71 9.85 -15.49
N GLY A 76 -4.70 10.39 -14.80
CA GLY A 76 -4.61 10.43 -13.34
C GLY A 76 -5.77 11.18 -12.69
N GLU A 77 -6.19 12.31 -13.25
CA GLU A 77 -7.34 13.09 -12.75
C GLU A 77 -8.64 12.28 -12.80
N ARG A 78 -8.88 11.57 -13.91
CA ARG A 78 -10.05 10.69 -14.06
C ARG A 78 -10.03 9.54 -13.05
N LEU A 79 -8.89 8.90 -12.86
CA LEU A 79 -8.73 7.84 -11.86
C LEU A 79 -8.90 8.39 -10.44
N SER A 80 -8.36 9.58 -10.14
CA SER A 80 -8.46 10.24 -8.84
C SER A 80 -9.91 10.52 -8.48
N ALA A 81 -10.71 11.05 -9.42
CA ALA A 81 -12.13 11.27 -9.20
C ALA A 81 -12.87 9.97 -8.84
N ALA A 82 -12.60 8.87 -9.57
CA ALA A 82 -13.17 7.56 -9.26
C ALA A 82 -12.70 7.03 -7.89
N ALA A 83 -11.43 7.26 -7.52
CA ALA A 83 -10.86 6.81 -6.26
C ALA A 83 -11.51 7.51 -5.06
N PHE A 84 -11.60 8.83 -5.07
CA PHE A 84 -12.23 9.59 -3.97
C PHE A 84 -13.73 9.32 -3.85
N MET A 85 -14.40 8.99 -4.96
CA MET A 85 -15.80 8.55 -4.92
C MET A 85 -15.95 7.17 -4.26
N ARG A 86 -15.06 6.22 -4.58
CA ARG A 86 -15.17 4.82 -4.13
C ARG A 86 -14.56 4.57 -2.75
N TYR A 87 -13.58 5.38 -2.35
CA TYR A 87 -12.83 5.27 -1.09
C TYR A 87 -12.87 6.60 -0.34
N PRO A 88 -14.00 6.92 0.34
CA PRO A 88 -14.20 8.23 0.98
C PRO A 88 -13.25 8.48 2.17
N ASP A 89 -12.60 7.44 2.71
CA ASP A 89 -11.59 7.59 3.76
C ASP A 89 -10.30 8.26 3.24
N LEU A 90 -10.05 8.25 1.93
CA LEU A 90 -8.88 8.89 1.32
C LEU A 90 -8.79 10.38 1.66
N SER A 91 -9.92 11.09 1.70
CA SER A 91 -9.95 12.53 2.01
C SER A 91 -9.48 12.85 3.43
N ARG A 92 -9.39 11.85 4.31
CA ARG A 92 -8.81 12.00 5.66
C ARG A 92 -7.30 11.71 5.70
N ARG A 93 -6.76 11.11 4.64
CA ARG A 93 -5.36 10.68 4.56
C ARG A 93 -4.50 11.69 3.81
N PHE A 94 -5.02 12.23 2.71
CA PHE A 94 -4.37 13.26 1.91
C PHE A 94 -5.41 14.01 1.06
N GLU A 95 -5.06 15.20 0.57
CA GLU A 95 -5.99 16.10 -0.12
C GLU A 95 -6.31 15.65 -1.56
N LYS A 96 -5.29 15.20 -2.29
CA LYS A 96 -5.41 14.84 -3.71
C LYS A 96 -4.32 13.84 -4.11
N PHE A 97 -4.57 13.09 -5.18
CA PHE A 97 -3.49 12.40 -5.87
C PHE A 97 -2.68 13.39 -6.71
N GLU A 98 -1.36 13.21 -6.73
CA GLU A 98 -0.43 13.98 -7.55
C GLU A 98 0.26 13.04 -8.54
N PHE A 99 0.30 13.42 -9.82
CA PHE A 99 0.93 12.61 -10.86
C PHE A 99 2.14 13.34 -11.40
N VAL A 100 3.30 12.69 -11.35
CA VAL A 100 4.59 13.26 -11.76
C VAL A 100 5.27 12.32 -12.74
N VAL A 101 5.76 12.84 -13.86
CA VAL A 101 6.67 12.10 -14.73
C VAL A 101 8.10 12.45 -14.36
N ALA A 102 8.89 11.43 -13.98
CA ALA A 102 10.30 11.60 -13.69
C ALA A 102 11.13 11.29 -14.95
N ASN A 103 12.14 12.12 -15.22
CA ASN A 103 13.03 12.02 -16.38
C ASN A 103 14.04 10.87 -16.26
N LYS A 104 13.55 9.65 -16.10
CA LYS A 104 14.36 8.43 -15.98
C LYS A 104 14.18 7.56 -17.22
N GLU A 105 15.29 7.00 -17.67
CA GLU A 105 15.36 6.19 -18.89
C GLU A 105 14.66 4.84 -18.72
N ALA A 106 14.75 4.29 -17.51
CA ALA A 106 14.13 3.02 -17.15
C ALA A 106 12.60 3.10 -17.19
N CYS A 107 11.95 1.99 -17.52
CA CYS A 107 10.52 1.81 -17.29
C CYS A 107 10.26 1.62 -15.78
N GLY A 108 9.24 2.28 -15.24
CA GLY A 108 8.99 2.19 -13.81
C GLY A 108 7.84 3.05 -13.33
N THR A 109 7.37 2.68 -12.14
CA THR A 109 6.38 3.42 -11.37
C THR A 109 6.74 3.39 -9.89
N LEU A 110 6.39 4.47 -9.18
CA LEU A 110 6.47 4.56 -7.74
C LEU A 110 5.24 5.26 -7.18
N SER A 111 5.00 5.08 -5.89
CA SER A 111 3.97 5.81 -5.17
C SER A 111 4.42 6.14 -3.74
N THR A 112 3.74 7.08 -3.10
CA THR A 112 3.93 7.43 -1.69
C THR A 112 2.60 7.33 -0.93
N ALA A 113 2.66 7.16 0.39
CA ALA A 113 1.45 7.15 1.23
C ALA A 113 0.64 8.45 1.12
N GLY A 114 1.30 9.57 0.80
CA GLY A 114 0.69 10.88 0.62
C GLY A 114 -0.02 11.10 -0.72
N GLY A 115 -0.22 10.06 -1.53
CA GLY A 115 -0.98 10.18 -2.79
C GLY A 115 -0.16 10.64 -3.99
N LYS A 116 1.16 10.78 -3.89
CA LYS A 116 2.02 11.03 -5.05
C LYS A 116 2.27 9.75 -5.83
N ILE A 117 2.03 9.78 -7.13
CA ILE A 117 2.26 8.73 -8.11
C ILE A 117 3.33 9.24 -9.08
N VAL A 118 4.44 8.51 -9.19
CA VAL A 118 5.55 8.84 -10.08
C VAL A 118 5.63 7.81 -11.19
N LEU A 119 5.58 8.28 -12.43
CA LEU A 119 5.81 7.46 -13.62
C LEU A 119 7.21 7.78 -14.18
N LEU A 120 8.02 6.78 -14.47
CA LEU A 120 9.31 7.00 -15.13
C LEU A 120 9.11 7.16 -16.63
N ARG A 121 9.81 8.12 -17.24
CA ARG A 121 9.66 8.47 -18.64
C ARG A 121 9.91 7.32 -19.62
N GLY A 122 10.73 6.32 -19.27
CA GLY A 122 10.91 5.12 -20.08
C GLY A 122 9.59 4.44 -20.50
N VAL A 123 8.52 4.58 -19.70
CA VAL A 123 7.19 4.04 -20.01
C VAL A 123 6.56 4.65 -21.27
N ASP A 124 6.90 5.89 -21.64
CA ASP A 124 6.38 6.52 -22.86
C ASP A 124 6.78 5.74 -24.13
N GLN A 125 7.97 5.14 -24.11
CA GLN A 125 8.49 4.32 -25.23
C GLN A 125 7.67 3.04 -25.47
N MET A 126 6.84 2.64 -24.50
CA MET A 126 5.94 1.49 -24.65
C MET A 126 4.73 1.80 -25.54
N ALA A 127 4.47 3.07 -25.87
CA ALA A 127 3.36 3.51 -26.73
C ALA A 127 2.00 2.90 -26.33
N LEU A 128 1.76 2.81 -25.02
CA LEU A 128 0.52 2.26 -24.44
C LEU A 128 -0.67 3.15 -24.76
N SER A 129 -1.84 2.56 -24.94
CA SER A 129 -3.14 3.26 -24.95
C SER A 129 -3.46 3.91 -23.60
N ASP A 130 -4.39 4.87 -23.59
CA ASP A 130 -4.81 5.54 -22.34
C ASP A 130 -5.38 4.56 -21.33
N ALA A 131 -6.07 3.53 -21.80
CA ALA A 131 -6.68 2.52 -20.96
C ALA A 131 -5.61 1.57 -20.35
N ALA A 132 -4.59 1.18 -21.12
CA ALA A 132 -3.46 0.40 -20.59
C ALA A 132 -2.62 1.22 -19.60
N LEU A 133 -2.37 2.50 -19.90
CA LEU A 133 -1.69 3.41 -18.98
C LEU A 133 -2.51 3.64 -17.69
N ALA A 134 -3.85 3.69 -17.79
CA ALA A 134 -4.72 3.77 -16.63
C ALA A 134 -4.62 2.56 -15.70
N LEU A 135 -4.41 1.34 -16.22
CA LEU A 135 -4.17 0.15 -15.38
C LEU A 135 -2.84 0.25 -14.62
N ILE A 136 -1.80 0.78 -15.25
CA ILE A 136 -0.48 0.97 -14.63
C ILE A 136 -0.56 2.03 -13.52
N LEU A 137 -1.15 3.19 -13.81
CA LEU A 137 -1.36 4.25 -12.82
C LEU A 137 -2.31 3.79 -11.69
N GLY A 138 -3.37 3.08 -12.06
CA GLY A 138 -4.33 2.50 -11.13
C GLY A 138 -3.69 1.53 -10.13
N ARG A 139 -2.70 0.73 -10.55
CA ARG A 139 -1.95 -0.17 -9.66
C ARG A 139 -1.20 0.58 -8.57
N GLU A 140 -0.56 1.69 -8.92
CA GLU A 140 0.14 2.52 -7.95
C GLU A 140 -0.81 3.24 -7.01
N MET A 141 -1.92 3.78 -7.55
CA MET A 141 -2.98 4.34 -6.72
C MET A 141 -3.56 3.30 -5.78
N ALA A 142 -3.70 2.04 -6.23
CA ALA A 142 -4.20 0.96 -5.41
C ALA A 142 -3.28 0.63 -4.22
N HIS A 143 -1.96 0.71 -4.38
CA HIS A 143 -1.04 0.61 -3.24
C HIS A 143 -1.27 1.72 -2.21
N VAL A 144 -1.56 2.94 -2.65
CA VAL A 144 -1.96 4.03 -1.76
C VAL A 144 -3.31 3.74 -1.12
N ILE A 145 -4.31 3.35 -1.88
CA ILE A 145 -5.67 3.08 -1.40
C ILE A 145 -5.68 1.99 -0.33
N ALA A 146 -5.05 0.85 -0.62
CA ALA A 146 -4.95 -0.30 0.29
C ALA A 146 -4.12 0.02 1.55
N GLY A 147 -3.21 1.01 1.49
CA GLY A 147 -2.38 1.41 2.62
C GLY A 147 -1.11 0.58 2.77
N HIS A 148 -0.60 0.03 1.66
CA HIS A 148 0.60 -0.80 1.70
C HIS A 148 1.85 0.00 2.10
N HIS A 149 1.87 1.33 1.89
CA HIS A 149 2.97 2.17 2.37
C HIS A 149 3.01 2.22 3.90
N GLU A 150 1.86 2.27 4.55
CA GLU A 150 1.72 2.21 6.00
C GLU A 150 2.16 0.85 6.55
N ASP A 151 1.71 -0.24 5.93
CA ASP A 151 2.12 -1.60 6.29
C ASP A 151 3.64 -1.80 6.11
N ASN A 152 4.19 -1.31 5.01
CA ASN A 152 5.61 -1.39 4.71
C ASN A 152 6.43 -0.52 5.68
N THR A 153 5.94 0.67 6.03
CA THR A 153 6.61 1.53 7.02
C THR A 153 6.61 0.86 8.40
N LEU A 154 5.46 0.32 8.82
CA LEU A 154 5.34 -0.36 10.11
C LEU A 154 6.28 -1.56 10.20
N THR A 155 6.34 -2.35 9.12
CA THR A 155 7.29 -3.48 8.99
C THR A 155 8.73 -3.00 9.09
N SER A 156 9.09 -1.91 8.41
CA SER A 156 10.43 -1.33 8.44
C SER A 156 10.82 -0.85 9.84
N ILE A 157 9.89 -0.20 10.56
CA ILE A 157 10.10 0.24 11.94
C ILE A 157 10.27 -0.96 12.87
N ALA A 158 9.42 -1.98 12.75
CA ALA A 158 9.51 -3.18 13.58
C ALA A 158 10.86 -3.89 13.41
N ILE A 159 11.37 -3.97 12.18
CA ILE A 159 12.69 -4.54 11.89
C ILE A 159 13.81 -3.69 12.47
N ALA A 160 13.74 -2.36 12.33
CA ALA A 160 14.75 -1.46 12.89
C ALA A 160 14.82 -1.59 14.43
N VAL A 161 13.67 -1.69 15.10
CA VAL A 161 13.59 -1.93 16.54
C VAL A 161 14.16 -3.31 16.90
N ALA A 162 13.78 -4.37 16.17
CA ALA A 162 14.28 -5.72 16.40
C ALA A 162 15.81 -5.79 16.23
N ALA A 163 16.36 -5.14 15.21
CA ALA A 163 17.79 -5.04 14.98
C ALA A 163 18.49 -4.32 16.16
N GLN A 164 17.94 -3.20 16.64
CA GLN A 164 18.53 -2.46 17.77
C GLN A 164 18.59 -3.29 19.07
N VAL A 165 17.61 -4.17 19.30
CA VAL A 165 17.59 -5.06 20.47
C VAL A 165 18.51 -6.26 20.30
N LEU A 166 18.59 -6.83 19.09
CA LEU A 166 19.32 -8.07 18.82
C LEU A 166 20.82 -7.84 18.57
N MET A 167 21.20 -6.69 18.01
CA MET A 167 22.60 -6.37 17.67
C MET A 167 23.53 -6.30 18.89
N PRO A 168 23.15 -5.74 20.05
CA PRO A 168 23.94 -5.81 21.28
C PRO A 168 24.15 -7.25 21.78
N ALA A 169 23.18 -8.15 21.58
CA ALA A 169 23.29 -9.55 21.99
C ALA A 169 24.20 -10.37 21.06
N LEU A 170 24.24 -10.05 19.76
CA LEU A 170 25.10 -10.70 18.77
C LEU A 170 26.57 -10.26 18.86
N ASN A 171 26.84 -8.99 19.19
CA ASN A 171 28.20 -8.48 19.42
C ASN A 171 28.88 -9.12 20.65
N VAL A 172 28.12 -9.72 21.57
CA VAL A 172 28.65 -10.47 22.72
C VAL A 172 28.98 -11.93 22.36
N ILE A 173 28.35 -12.49 21.32
CA ILE A 173 28.46 -13.92 20.97
C ILE A 173 29.49 -14.19 19.87
N ARG A 174 29.80 -13.20 19.03
CA ARG A 174 30.83 -13.31 18.00
C ARG A 174 31.67 -12.05 18.07
N GLY A 175 32.95 -12.16 18.41
CA GLY A 175 33.93 -11.06 18.35
C GLY A 175 34.20 -10.57 16.93
N ALA A 176 33.16 -10.39 16.12
CA ALA A 176 33.18 -9.82 14.79
C ALA A 176 33.01 -8.32 14.92
N ALA A 177 33.90 -7.59 14.26
CA ALA A 177 33.91 -6.15 14.19
C ALA A 177 32.50 -5.60 13.91
N SER A 178 32.11 -4.65 14.75
CA SER A 178 31.00 -3.76 14.51
C SER A 178 30.96 -3.33 13.04
N VAL A 179 29.88 -3.67 12.33
CA VAL A 179 29.43 -2.83 11.20
C VAL A 179 28.78 -1.59 11.82
N ALA A 180 29.56 -0.86 12.61
CA ALA A 180 29.24 0.49 13.04
C ALA A 180 30.16 1.40 12.23
N ALA A 181 29.52 2.23 11.40
CA ALA A 181 30.09 3.44 10.81
C ALA A 181 31.26 3.27 9.83
N SER A 182 30.97 2.74 8.63
CA SER A 182 31.77 3.03 7.44
C SER A 182 30.98 3.94 6.50
N GLY A 183 31.07 5.25 6.70
CA GLY A 183 30.55 6.30 5.80
C GLY A 183 29.01 6.34 5.65
N SER A 184 28.37 7.43 6.05
CA SER A 184 26.90 7.54 6.16
C SER A 184 26.08 7.13 4.93
N LEU A 185 26.67 7.09 3.73
CA LEU A 185 25.98 6.66 2.51
C LEU A 185 25.90 5.13 2.33
N ILE A 186 26.96 4.39 2.65
CA ILE A 186 26.98 2.93 2.45
C ILE A 186 26.02 2.25 3.43
N SER A 187 25.99 2.70 4.68
CA SER A 187 25.03 2.22 5.68
C SER A 187 23.59 2.52 5.28
N SER A 188 23.29 3.72 4.77
CA SER A 188 21.95 4.07 4.30
C SER A 188 21.50 3.24 3.10
N VAL A 189 22.37 3.01 2.11
CA VAL A 189 22.06 2.18 0.94
C VAL A 189 21.85 0.72 1.34
N LEU A 190 22.68 0.18 2.23
CA LEU A 190 22.54 -1.21 2.69
C LEU A 190 21.28 -1.40 3.53
N SER A 191 20.97 -0.45 4.43
CA SER A 191 19.72 -0.45 5.19
C SER A 191 18.50 -0.39 4.27
N PHE A 192 18.53 0.50 3.26
CA PHE A 192 17.46 0.59 2.26
C PHE A 192 17.31 -0.71 1.47
N ALA A 193 18.40 -1.27 0.95
CA ALA A 193 18.38 -2.53 0.21
C ALA A 193 17.85 -3.69 1.07
N GLY A 194 18.24 -3.76 2.35
CA GLY A 194 17.73 -4.73 3.31
C GLY A 194 16.22 -4.61 3.51
N THR A 195 15.70 -3.40 3.70
CA THR A 195 14.27 -3.13 3.82
C THR A 195 13.50 -3.53 2.55
N LYS A 196 14.06 -3.24 1.35
CA LYS A 196 13.45 -3.65 0.07
C LYS A 196 13.39 -5.17 -0.12
N ALA A 197 14.38 -5.91 0.38
CA ALA A 197 14.37 -7.37 0.33
C ALA A 197 13.21 -7.95 1.15
N ILE A 198 12.95 -7.41 2.34
CA ILE A 198 11.82 -7.85 3.17
C ILE A 198 10.47 -7.49 2.54
N HIS A 199 10.33 -6.28 2.00
CA HIS A 199 9.11 -5.89 1.28
C HIS A 199 8.85 -6.76 0.04
N ALA A 200 9.87 -7.39 -0.54
CA ALA A 200 9.69 -8.33 -1.64
C ALA A 200 8.92 -9.60 -1.22
N GLU A 201 8.96 -9.99 0.06
CA GLU A 201 8.22 -11.15 0.57
C GLU A 201 6.72 -10.85 0.77
N LEU A 202 6.38 -9.63 1.20
CA LEU A 202 4.99 -9.16 1.32
C LEU A 202 4.33 -8.89 -0.05
N ARG A 203 5.16 -8.66 -1.07
CA ARG A 203 4.79 -8.19 -2.41
C ARG A 203 3.72 -9.03 -3.13
N PRO A 204 3.72 -10.38 -3.11
CA PRO A 204 2.74 -11.14 -3.88
C PRO A 204 1.28 -10.88 -3.47
N GLY A 205 1.01 -10.83 -2.16
CA GLY A 205 -0.34 -10.54 -1.63
C GLY A 205 -0.76 -9.10 -1.92
N GLN A 206 0.14 -8.15 -1.68
CA GLN A 206 -0.08 -6.74 -1.97
C GLN A 206 -0.32 -6.46 -3.46
N LEU A 207 0.34 -7.18 -4.36
CA LEU A 207 0.12 -7.05 -5.80
C LEU A 207 -1.27 -7.55 -6.21
N GLN A 208 -1.71 -8.69 -5.67
CA GLN A 208 -3.01 -9.25 -6.02
C GLN A 208 -4.17 -8.33 -5.59
N GLU A 209 -4.12 -7.80 -4.37
CA GLU A 209 -5.10 -6.82 -3.89
C GLU A 209 -5.04 -5.52 -4.69
N ALA A 210 -3.85 -5.00 -4.95
CA ALA A 210 -3.68 -3.75 -5.68
C ALA A 210 -4.19 -3.84 -7.12
N GLU A 211 -4.02 -4.98 -7.79
CA GLU A 211 -4.51 -5.17 -9.15
C GLU A 211 -6.02 -5.34 -9.21
N GLN A 212 -6.63 -5.97 -8.21
CA GLN A 212 -8.10 -6.00 -8.14
C GLN A 212 -8.65 -4.58 -7.99
N ILE A 213 -8.08 -3.77 -7.10
CA ILE A 213 -8.46 -2.36 -6.94
C ILE A 213 -8.19 -1.58 -8.24
N ALA A 214 -7.05 -1.77 -8.89
CA ALA A 214 -6.71 -1.08 -10.13
C ALA A 214 -7.66 -1.42 -11.27
N PHE A 215 -8.04 -2.68 -11.41
CA PHE A 215 -9.01 -3.16 -12.40
C PHE A 215 -10.38 -2.50 -12.18
N ASP A 216 -10.90 -2.57 -10.94
CA ASP A 216 -12.17 -1.94 -10.56
C ASP A 216 -12.13 -0.42 -10.75
N LEU A 217 -11.03 0.21 -10.37
CA LEU A 217 -10.85 1.66 -10.43
C LEU A 217 -10.78 2.15 -11.88
N ALA A 218 -10.03 1.47 -12.74
CA ALA A 218 -9.95 1.79 -14.16
C ALA A 218 -11.32 1.65 -14.85
N GLY A 219 -12.06 0.58 -14.53
CA GLY A 219 -13.43 0.39 -15.01
C GLY A 219 -14.38 1.50 -14.51
N THR A 220 -14.29 1.85 -13.22
CA THR A 220 -15.09 2.94 -12.61
C THR A 220 -14.79 4.30 -13.24
N ALA A 221 -13.53 4.55 -13.60
CA ALA A 221 -13.10 5.77 -14.29
C ALA A 221 -13.45 5.78 -15.79
N GLY A 222 -14.13 4.75 -16.29
CA GLY A 222 -14.61 4.64 -17.66
C GLY A 222 -13.55 4.25 -18.68
N PHE A 223 -12.46 3.60 -18.25
CA PHE A 223 -11.50 3.00 -19.17
C PHE A 223 -11.94 1.59 -19.55
N GLY A 224 -11.83 1.24 -20.84
CA GLY A 224 -12.13 -0.12 -21.32
C GLY A 224 -11.05 -1.11 -20.88
N VAL A 225 -11.32 -1.87 -19.83
CA VAL A 225 -10.33 -2.79 -19.21
C VAL A 225 -9.90 -3.93 -20.14
N GLY A 226 -10.80 -4.52 -20.94
CA GLY A 226 -10.43 -5.58 -21.90
C GLY A 226 -9.48 -5.14 -23.02
N PRO A 227 -9.83 -4.06 -23.76
CA PRO A 227 -8.90 -3.46 -24.71
C PRO A 227 -7.57 -3.04 -24.07
N ALA A 228 -7.58 -2.54 -22.83
CA ALA A 228 -6.37 -2.19 -22.08
C ALA A 228 -5.47 -3.40 -21.83
N ILE A 229 -6.04 -4.53 -21.40
CA ILE A 229 -5.32 -5.78 -21.15
C ILE A 229 -4.73 -6.32 -22.46
N THR A 230 -5.48 -6.23 -23.56
CA THR A 230 -5.02 -6.68 -24.88
C THR A 230 -3.83 -5.84 -25.36
N ASP A 231 -3.94 -4.52 -25.31
CA ASP A 231 -2.88 -3.58 -25.69
C ASP A 231 -1.63 -3.77 -24.80
N LEU A 232 -1.82 -3.85 -23.48
CA LEU A 232 -0.72 -4.07 -22.53
C LEU A 232 0.04 -5.37 -22.83
N ASN A 233 -0.67 -6.48 -23.05
CA ASN A 233 -0.03 -7.76 -23.39
C ASN A 233 0.74 -7.67 -24.72
N ALA A 234 0.18 -7.02 -25.74
CA ALA A 234 0.85 -6.85 -27.02
C ALA A 234 2.19 -6.09 -26.87
N ARG A 235 2.20 -4.95 -26.15
CA ARG A 235 3.42 -4.17 -25.92
C ARG A 235 4.48 -4.92 -25.11
N LEU A 236 4.05 -5.70 -24.11
CA LEU A 236 4.98 -6.45 -23.26
C LEU A 236 5.65 -7.64 -23.95
N VAL A 237 5.04 -8.16 -25.02
CA VAL A 237 5.65 -9.17 -25.89
C VAL A 237 6.71 -8.54 -26.80
N GLU A 238 6.46 -7.34 -27.32
CA GLU A 238 7.42 -6.58 -28.15
C GLU A 238 8.67 -6.18 -27.35
N LEU A 239 8.47 -5.76 -26.10
CA LEU A 239 9.52 -5.35 -25.17
C LEU A 239 10.12 -6.57 -24.46
N ALA A 240 10.86 -7.41 -25.19
CA ALA A 240 11.61 -8.53 -24.62
C ALA A 240 12.79 -8.02 -23.76
N SER A 241 12.51 -7.68 -22.51
CA SER A 241 13.49 -7.21 -21.50
C SER A 241 13.37 -8.00 -20.20
N ASP A 242 14.53 -8.25 -19.57
CA ASP A 242 14.68 -8.87 -18.26
C ASP A 242 14.61 -7.87 -17.10
N GLU A 243 14.27 -6.60 -17.38
CA GLU A 243 14.03 -5.62 -16.34
C GLU A 243 12.93 -6.10 -15.38
N LYS A 244 13.25 -6.06 -14.08
CA LYS A 244 12.37 -6.55 -13.02
C LYS A 244 10.96 -5.93 -13.09
N TRP A 245 10.87 -4.64 -13.36
CA TRP A 245 9.58 -3.95 -13.44
C TRP A 245 8.72 -4.46 -14.62
N LEU A 246 9.33 -4.74 -15.78
CA LEU A 246 8.63 -5.31 -16.93
C LEU A 246 8.19 -6.76 -16.66
N GLN A 247 8.99 -7.55 -15.95
CA GLN A 247 8.58 -8.89 -15.52
C GLN A 247 7.38 -8.83 -14.55
N GLU A 248 7.41 -7.93 -13.57
CA GLU A 248 6.28 -7.72 -12.67
C GLU A 248 5.02 -7.26 -13.41
N LEU A 249 5.18 -6.36 -14.39
CA LEU A 249 4.08 -5.88 -15.22
C LEU A 249 3.49 -6.97 -16.14
N ARG A 250 4.29 -7.90 -16.67
CA ARG A 250 3.79 -9.11 -17.37
C ARG A 250 2.95 -9.98 -16.43
N GLY A 251 3.38 -10.13 -15.18
CA GLY A 251 2.59 -10.77 -14.14
C GLY A 251 1.26 -10.06 -13.89
N SER A 252 1.27 -8.72 -13.78
CA SER A 252 0.06 -7.91 -13.62
C SER A 252 -0.89 -8.06 -14.80
N ALA A 253 -0.40 -8.01 -16.04
CA ALA A 253 -1.20 -8.19 -17.25
C ALA A 253 -1.93 -9.56 -17.25
N SER A 254 -1.25 -10.61 -16.81
CA SER A 254 -1.84 -11.95 -16.68
C SER A 254 -2.94 -11.99 -15.61
N ARG A 255 -2.75 -11.30 -14.48
CA ARG A 255 -3.75 -11.23 -13.39
C ARG A 255 -4.94 -10.36 -13.75
N PHE A 256 -4.75 -9.26 -14.48
CA PHE A 256 -5.86 -8.49 -15.05
C PHE A 256 -6.70 -9.32 -16.03
N ALA A 257 -6.06 -10.11 -16.90
CA ALA A 257 -6.78 -11.02 -17.79
C ALA A 257 -7.59 -12.08 -17.00
N ALA A 258 -7.04 -12.58 -15.89
CA ALA A 258 -7.76 -13.50 -15.01
C ALA A 258 -8.96 -12.84 -14.31
N LEU A 259 -8.84 -11.58 -13.89
CA LEU A 259 -9.95 -10.79 -13.33
C LEU A 259 -11.05 -10.56 -14.37
N GLU A 260 -10.67 -10.24 -15.61
CA GLU A 260 -11.62 -10.05 -16.72
C GLU A 260 -12.37 -11.33 -17.08
N ALA A 261 -11.66 -12.47 -17.08
CA ALA A 261 -12.25 -13.78 -17.38
C ALA A 261 -13.07 -14.37 -16.22
N ALA A 262 -12.98 -13.80 -15.02
CA ALA A 262 -13.70 -14.30 -13.86
C ALA A 262 -15.22 -14.10 -14.07
N PRO A 263 -16.05 -15.14 -13.84
CA PRO A 263 -17.49 -15.01 -13.99
C PRO A 263 -17.99 -13.94 -13.02
N VAL A 264 -18.71 -12.94 -13.56
CA VAL A 264 -19.51 -12.03 -12.74
C VAL A 264 -20.60 -12.87 -12.10
N ILE A 265 -20.38 -13.33 -10.87
CA ILE A 265 -21.47 -13.85 -10.04
C ILE A 265 -22.32 -12.62 -9.72
N ALA A 266 -23.25 -12.32 -10.63
CA ALA A 266 -24.24 -11.31 -10.42
C ALA A 266 -25.02 -11.71 -9.16
N ALA A 267 -24.83 -10.96 -8.09
CA ALA A 267 -25.75 -10.95 -6.96
C ALA A 267 -27.07 -10.30 -7.41
N THR A 268 -27.77 -10.93 -8.36
CA THR A 268 -29.18 -10.66 -8.59
C THR A 268 -29.95 -11.30 -7.44
N GLY A 269 -30.15 -10.53 -6.37
CA GLY A 269 -31.21 -10.78 -5.42
C GLY A 269 -32.56 -10.64 -6.12
N ALA A 270 -32.96 -11.66 -6.87
CA ALA A 270 -34.33 -11.84 -7.32
C ALA A 270 -35.08 -12.60 -6.21
N ALA A 271 -35.69 -11.84 -5.31
CA ALA A 271 -36.70 -12.36 -4.41
C ALA A 271 -37.97 -12.66 -5.23
N THR A 272 -38.11 -13.91 -5.69
CA THR A 272 -39.39 -14.51 -6.04
C THR A 272 -39.48 -15.86 -5.35
N GLY A 273 -40.29 -15.92 -4.29
CA GLY A 273 -40.58 -17.15 -3.59
C GLY A 273 -41.49 -18.07 -4.42
N ALA A 274 -41.21 -19.38 -4.36
CA ALA A 274 -42.20 -20.42 -4.12
C ALA A 274 -41.53 -21.81 -4.18
N ASN A 275 -41.63 -22.53 -3.06
CA ASN A 275 -41.69 -23.99 -2.91
C ASN A 275 -40.63 -24.91 -3.53
N GLY A 276 -39.83 -25.50 -2.63
CA GLY A 276 -39.58 -26.95 -2.64
C GLY A 276 -38.21 -27.41 -3.16
N GLY A 277 -37.27 -27.64 -2.25
CA GLY A 277 -36.03 -28.39 -2.50
C GLY A 277 -34.80 -27.68 -1.93
N ALA A 278 -34.37 -28.08 -0.74
CA ALA A 278 -33.13 -27.60 -0.14
C ALA A 278 -31.94 -28.12 -0.97
N VAL A 279 -31.38 -27.26 -1.82
CA VAL A 279 -30.01 -27.39 -2.29
C VAL A 279 -29.21 -26.33 -1.52
N GLU A 280 -28.48 -26.79 -0.50
CA GLU A 280 -27.55 -25.97 0.27
C GLU A 280 -26.36 -25.62 -0.63
N VAL A 281 -26.46 -24.52 -1.37
CA VAL A 281 -25.30 -23.91 -2.03
C VAL A 281 -24.66 -22.94 -1.05
N ALA A 282 -23.90 -23.50 -0.09
CA ALA A 282 -23.11 -22.71 0.84
C ALA A 282 -21.98 -21.99 0.09
N SER A 283 -22.00 -20.66 0.15
CA SER A 283 -20.91 -19.76 -0.22
C SER A 283 -19.57 -20.26 0.32
N LEU A 284 -18.66 -20.66 -0.57
CA LEU A 284 -17.27 -21.03 -0.26
C LEU A 284 -16.45 -19.85 0.30
N ALA A 285 -16.96 -18.62 0.28
CA ALA A 285 -16.29 -17.46 0.85
C ALA A 285 -16.55 -17.27 2.37
N THR A 286 -17.56 -17.93 2.94
CA THR A 286 -17.92 -17.75 4.37
C THR A 286 -17.44 -18.90 5.27
N ARG A 287 -17.08 -20.06 4.71
CA ARG A 287 -16.63 -21.22 5.50
C ARG A 287 -15.19 -21.15 6.01
N GLN A 288 -14.38 -20.19 5.51
CA GLN A 288 -12.98 -20.09 5.91
C GLN A 288 -12.73 -19.11 7.08
N LEU A 289 -13.78 -18.43 7.56
CA LEU A 289 -13.69 -17.47 8.68
C LEU A 289 -14.38 -17.93 9.97
N SER A 290 -14.97 -19.13 10.01
CA SER A 290 -15.73 -19.61 11.18
C SER A 290 -15.16 -20.86 11.87
N SER A 291 -13.93 -21.30 11.54
CA SER A 291 -13.33 -22.50 12.15
C SER A 291 -12.16 -22.22 13.10
N PHE A 292 -12.12 -21.05 13.72
CA PHE A 292 -11.21 -20.79 14.85
C PHE A 292 -12.03 -20.71 16.14
N GLU A 293 -12.17 -21.85 16.82
CA GLU A 293 -12.72 -21.95 18.16
C GLU A 293 -11.58 -21.59 19.15
N PRO A 294 -11.68 -20.50 19.92
CA PRO A 294 -10.68 -20.21 20.94
C PRO A 294 -10.83 -21.20 22.11
N PRO A 295 -9.73 -21.72 22.69
CA PRO A 295 -9.82 -22.57 23.87
C PRO A 295 -10.42 -21.78 25.04
N ALA A 296 -11.47 -22.35 25.66
CA ALA A 296 -12.09 -21.83 26.86
C ALA A 296 -11.07 -21.77 28.00
N LEU A 297 -10.66 -20.56 28.38
CA LEU A 297 -9.98 -20.30 29.64
C LEU A 297 -11.00 -19.77 30.65
N LEU A 298 -11.24 -20.62 31.65
CA LEU A 298 -11.89 -20.31 32.93
C LEU A 298 -11.25 -19.06 33.55
N LEU A 299 -12.03 -17.98 33.68
CA LEU A 299 -11.76 -16.95 34.67
C LEU A 299 -13.00 -16.79 35.54
N ASP A 300 -12.74 -17.08 36.80
CA ASP A 300 -13.60 -16.99 37.96
C ASP A 300 -14.07 -15.53 38.19
N SER A 301 -15.18 -15.48 38.92
CA SER A 301 -16.02 -14.38 39.38
C SER A 301 -15.38 -13.02 39.78
N ASP A 302 -16.24 -11.99 39.74
CA ASP A 302 -16.14 -10.63 40.32
C ASP A 302 -15.59 -9.46 39.50
N ILE A 303 -16.45 -8.86 38.66
CA ILE A 303 -16.54 -7.39 38.52
C ILE A 303 -18.02 -6.96 38.51
N THR A 304 -18.62 -6.89 39.69
CA THR A 304 -19.72 -5.94 39.96
C THR A 304 -19.17 -4.87 40.87
N ARG A 305 -18.84 -3.69 40.31
CA ARG A 305 -18.76 -2.36 40.96
C ARG A 305 -17.85 -1.47 40.10
N PHE A 306 -18.46 -0.61 39.28
CA PHE A 306 -18.10 0.82 39.21
C PHE A 306 -19.04 1.51 38.21
N ASN A 307 -20.29 1.72 38.65
CA ASN A 307 -21.17 2.74 38.08
C ASN A 307 -22.05 3.23 39.22
N LEU A 308 -21.51 4.15 40.01
CA LEU A 308 -22.21 5.04 40.93
C LEU A 308 -21.17 6.05 41.43
N LEU A 309 -21.17 7.24 40.83
CA LEU A 309 -21.06 8.55 41.47
C LEU A 309 -21.02 9.60 40.35
N LEU A 310 -22.24 9.98 39.92
CA LEU A 310 -22.51 11.29 39.32
C LEU A 310 -22.42 12.39 40.40
N GLU A 311 -22.46 13.64 39.92
CA GLU A 311 -22.87 14.85 40.64
C GLU A 311 -21.94 15.43 41.72
N ASN A 312 -21.18 16.48 41.35
CA ASN A 312 -21.38 17.84 41.90
C ASN A 312 -20.41 18.88 41.26
N GLN A 313 -20.95 19.65 40.29
CA GLN A 313 -20.95 21.13 40.07
C GLN A 313 -19.77 22.02 40.59
N PRO A 314 -19.55 23.27 40.08
CA PRO A 314 -20.40 24.08 39.20
C PRO A 314 -19.72 24.82 38.03
N THR A 315 -20.61 25.37 37.20
CA THR A 315 -20.46 26.30 36.09
C THR A 315 -20.02 27.71 36.50
N ALA A 316 -19.33 28.41 35.61
CA ALA A 316 -19.26 29.88 35.60
C ALA A 316 -19.32 30.39 34.15
N ALA A 317 -20.38 31.14 33.84
CA ALA A 317 -20.57 31.87 32.60
C ALA A 317 -20.66 33.38 32.91
N GLY A 318 -19.96 34.17 32.10
CA GLY A 318 -20.42 35.47 31.61
C GLY A 318 -20.08 36.72 32.42
N SER A 319 -19.29 37.63 31.82
CA SER A 319 -19.64 39.05 31.75
C SER A 319 -18.86 39.76 30.65
N ALA A 320 -19.58 40.33 29.69
CA ALA A 320 -19.11 41.31 28.72
C ALA A 320 -19.24 42.71 29.32
N ASN A 321 -18.37 43.65 28.94
CA ASN A 321 -18.69 45.06 28.72
C ASN A 321 -17.46 45.84 28.19
N GLY A 322 -17.58 46.44 27.00
CA GLY A 322 -16.96 47.73 26.67
C GLY A 322 -17.87 48.88 27.14
N PRO A 323 -17.57 50.18 26.92
CA PRO A 323 -16.86 50.77 25.77
C PRO A 323 -15.80 51.86 26.10
N SER A 324 -15.24 52.46 25.04
CA SER A 324 -14.26 53.58 24.91
C SER A 324 -14.66 54.89 25.64
N PRO A 325 -13.81 55.95 25.70
CA PRO A 325 -13.12 56.62 24.59
C PRO A 325 -11.60 56.37 24.50
#